data_AF-B8LMW1-F1
#
_entry.id   AF-B8LMW1-F1
#
_cell.length_a   1.000
_cell.length_b   1.000
_cell.length_c   1.000
_cell.angle_alpha   90.00
_cell.angle_beta   90.00
_cell.angle_gamma   90.00
#
_symmetry.space_group_name_H-M   'P 1'
#
loop_
_entity.id
_entity.type
_entity.pdbx_description
1 polymer ?
#
loop_
_entity_poly.entity_id
_entity_poly.type
_entity_poly.pdbx_seq_one_letter_code
_entity_poly.pdbx_strand_id
1 'polypeptide(L)'
;MLPVLTAVLSKRQLQQEFLDRGVLSVLKNWLEPLPDKCLPNTNVRTAVLKILTDLPIDVEQYDRREQLKKSGLGKVIMFLSKSDEETTSNKKLARDLVDKWSRPIFQKSTRFEDMRNFDEERTPYRRPPPKKPVAKPVGLDSRDDDLDLDQLPQEPKPAQPGFRQLTVRPEAIAMDFVVRPQSKIDPDEVRARAKQLKQDERRMKMNKKLQQLKAPKKKKLQATKISVEGRGMVKYF
;
A
#
# COMPACT_ATOMS: atom_id res chain seq x y z
N MET A 1 -16.80 19.29 -28.58
CA MET A 1 -15.61 19.88 -27.93
C MET A 1 -14.82 18.85 -27.10
N LEU A 2 -15.41 18.21 -26.08
CA LEU A 2 -14.70 17.21 -25.25
C LEU A 2 -14.04 16.06 -26.05
N PRO A 3 -14.71 15.41 -27.05
CA PRO A 3 -14.10 14.33 -27.83
C PRO A 3 -12.88 14.77 -28.65
N VAL A 4 -12.92 16.00 -29.18
CA VAL A 4 -11.82 16.59 -29.94
C VAL A 4 -10.63 16.85 -29.02
N LEU A 5 -10.88 17.40 -27.83
CA LEU A 5 -9.83 17.64 -26.84
C LEU A 5 -9.16 16.32 -26.39
N THR A 6 -9.96 15.29 -26.08
CA THR A 6 -9.41 13.97 -25.71
C THR A 6 -8.57 13.36 -26.84
N ALA A 7 -8.99 13.54 -28.10
CA ALA A 7 -8.26 13.03 -29.26
C ALA A 7 -6.95 13.79 -29.52
N VAL A 8 -6.86 15.05 -29.15
CA VAL A 8 -5.65 15.87 -29.32
C VAL A 8 -4.68 15.64 -28.16
N LEU A 9 -5.15 15.65 -26.90
CA LEU A 9 -4.31 15.46 -25.71
C LEU A 9 -3.80 14.02 -25.54
N SER A 10 -4.43 13.04 -26.20
CA SER A 10 -3.96 11.65 -26.21
C SER A 10 -2.75 11.42 -27.15
N LYS A 11 -2.46 12.35 -28.06
CA LYS A 11 -1.32 12.24 -28.99
C LYS A 11 -0.01 12.45 -28.25
N ARG A 12 0.72 11.35 -27.97
CA ARG A 12 1.96 11.38 -27.17
C ARG A 12 2.99 12.40 -27.65
N GLN A 13 3.16 12.55 -28.96
CA GLN A 13 4.10 13.50 -29.53
C GLN A 13 3.79 14.97 -29.21
N LEU A 14 2.53 15.29 -28.85
CA LEU A 14 2.11 16.65 -28.50
C LEU A 14 2.04 16.87 -26.97
N GLN A 15 2.07 15.81 -26.17
CA GLN A 15 1.84 15.91 -24.72
C GLN A 15 2.89 16.78 -24.02
N GLN A 16 4.15 16.68 -24.46
CA GLN A 16 5.23 17.50 -23.90
C GLN A 16 4.99 18.99 -24.16
N GLU A 17 4.68 19.35 -25.42
CA GLU A 17 4.34 20.72 -25.81
C GLU A 17 3.12 21.26 -25.04
N PHE A 18 2.10 20.45 -24.82
CA PHE A 18 0.93 20.86 -24.03
C PHE A 18 1.30 21.17 -22.58
N LEU A 19 2.13 20.34 -21.96
CA LEU A 19 2.60 20.59 -20.60
C LEU A 19 3.42 21.87 -20.53
N ASP A 20 4.31 22.10 -21.50
CA ASP A 20 5.16 23.29 -21.56
C ASP A 20 4.35 24.57 -21.78
N ARG A 21 3.21 24.47 -22.49
CA ARG A 21 2.24 25.56 -22.67
C ARG A 21 1.21 25.69 -21.54
N GLY A 22 1.38 24.97 -20.43
CA GLY A 22 0.55 25.16 -19.24
C GLY A 22 -0.86 24.54 -19.32
N VAL A 23 -1.02 23.45 -20.07
CA VAL A 23 -2.31 22.72 -20.16
C VAL A 23 -2.88 22.34 -18.78
N LEU A 24 -2.04 22.12 -17.78
CA LEU A 24 -2.46 21.77 -16.42
C LEU A 24 -3.36 22.83 -15.78
N SER A 25 -3.12 24.12 -16.04
CA SER A 25 -3.96 25.20 -15.54
C SER A 25 -5.34 25.19 -16.21
N VAL A 26 -5.40 24.86 -17.50
CA VAL A 26 -6.66 24.71 -18.23
C VAL A 26 -7.46 23.53 -17.69
N LEU A 27 -6.81 22.38 -17.50
CA LEU A 27 -7.44 21.18 -16.93
C LEU A 27 -7.90 21.41 -15.48
N LYS A 28 -7.16 22.21 -14.71
CA LYS A 28 -7.59 22.65 -13.36
C LYS A 28 -8.91 23.41 -13.43
N ASN A 29 -9.03 24.38 -14.33
CA ASN A 29 -10.25 25.19 -14.47
C ASN A 29 -11.47 24.35 -14.89
N TRP A 30 -11.25 23.25 -15.61
CA TRP A 30 -12.31 22.34 -16.03
C TRP A 30 -12.81 21.42 -14.90
N LEU A 31 -12.03 21.30 -13.82
CA LEU A 31 -12.34 20.47 -12.66
C LEU A 31 -12.73 21.29 -11.43
N GLU A 32 -12.42 22.59 -11.41
CA GLU A 32 -12.75 23.48 -10.32
C GLU A 32 -14.27 23.55 -10.13
N PRO A 33 -14.77 23.55 -8.88
CA PRO A 33 -16.18 23.78 -8.62
C PRO A 33 -16.63 25.11 -9.24
N LEU A 34 -17.87 25.11 -9.75
CA LEU A 34 -18.49 26.32 -10.29
C LEU A 34 -18.69 27.36 -9.18
N PRO A 35 -18.94 28.65 -9.50
CA PRO A 35 -19.27 29.66 -8.49
C PRO A 35 -20.45 29.26 -7.60
N ASP A 36 -21.37 28.45 -8.13
CA ASP A 36 -22.51 27.86 -7.41
C ASP A 36 -22.13 26.68 -6.51
N LYS A 37 -20.82 26.39 -6.39
CA LYS A 37 -20.19 25.29 -5.63
C LYS A 37 -20.44 23.88 -6.16
N CYS A 38 -21.25 23.72 -7.20
CA CYS A 38 -21.47 22.43 -7.84
C CYS A 38 -20.24 21.95 -8.62
N LEU A 39 -20.06 20.63 -8.68
CA LEU A 39 -19.05 20.00 -9.52
C LEU A 39 -19.41 20.08 -11.01
N PRO A 40 -18.41 20.19 -11.90
CA PRO A 40 -18.65 20.14 -13.34
C PRO A 40 -19.19 18.77 -13.76
N ASN A 41 -19.74 18.71 -14.99
CA ASN A 41 -20.36 17.50 -15.52
C ASN A 41 -19.47 16.26 -15.35
N THR A 42 -20.06 15.16 -14.86
CA THR A 42 -19.36 13.91 -14.55
C THR A 42 -18.56 13.37 -15.74
N ASN A 43 -19.06 13.50 -16.97
CA ASN A 43 -18.34 13.04 -18.17
C ASN A 43 -17.07 13.86 -18.40
N VAL A 44 -17.10 15.17 -18.15
CA VAL A 44 -15.92 16.04 -18.22
C VAL A 44 -14.92 15.63 -17.15
N ARG A 45 -15.36 15.46 -15.90
CA ARG A 45 -14.51 15.02 -14.79
C ARG A 45 -13.80 13.70 -15.11
N THR A 46 -14.56 12.70 -15.57
CA THR A 46 -14.01 11.39 -15.95
C THR A 46 -13.01 11.50 -17.11
N ALA A 47 -13.32 12.28 -18.14
CA ALA A 47 -12.42 12.44 -19.28
C ALA A 47 -11.11 13.14 -18.87
N VAL A 48 -11.17 14.21 -18.08
CA VAL A 48 -9.98 14.93 -17.61
C VAL A 48 -9.14 14.05 -16.70
N LEU A 49 -9.75 13.32 -15.76
CA LEU A 49 -9.01 12.40 -14.89
C LEU A 49 -8.26 11.33 -15.69
N LYS A 50 -8.87 10.77 -16.73
CA LYS A 50 -8.21 9.82 -17.65
C LYS A 50 -7.07 10.45 -18.45
N ILE A 51 -7.24 11.68 -18.93
CA ILE A 51 -6.15 12.41 -19.60
C ILE A 51 -4.98 12.60 -18.63
N LEU A 52 -5.25 13.01 -17.38
CA LEU A 52 -4.22 13.23 -16.37
C LEU A 52 -3.48 11.96 -15.99
N THR A 53 -4.12 10.79 -16.02
CA THR A 53 -3.42 9.51 -15.81
C THR A 53 -2.45 9.17 -16.93
N ASP A 54 -2.78 9.56 -18.16
CA ASP A 54 -2.00 9.25 -19.37
C ASP A 54 -0.87 10.26 -19.64
N LEU A 55 -0.96 11.47 -19.10
CA LEU A 55 0.07 12.50 -19.31
C LEU A 55 1.40 12.13 -18.59
N PRO A 56 2.55 12.38 -19.24
CA PRO A 56 3.88 12.09 -18.71
C PRO A 56 4.31 13.18 -17.70
N ILE A 57 3.58 13.27 -16.57
CA ILE A 57 3.91 14.17 -15.47
C ILE A 57 4.82 13.43 -14.49
N ASP A 58 6.13 13.60 -14.69
CA ASP A 58 7.16 13.07 -13.80
C ASP A 58 7.51 14.09 -12.70
N VAL A 59 7.05 13.86 -11.47
CA VAL A 59 7.24 14.81 -10.36
C VAL A 59 8.65 14.77 -9.76
N GLU A 60 9.48 13.80 -10.16
CA GLU A 60 10.93 13.82 -9.85
C GLU A 60 11.64 14.94 -10.61
N GLN A 61 11.14 15.30 -11.80
CA GLN A 61 11.65 16.43 -12.57
C GLN A 61 11.21 17.76 -11.94
N TYR A 62 12.19 18.63 -11.67
CA TYR A 62 11.95 19.93 -11.02
C TYR A 62 10.90 20.77 -11.75
N ASP A 63 11.04 20.92 -13.07
CA ASP A 63 10.16 21.78 -13.88
C ASP A 63 8.71 21.27 -13.87
N ARG A 64 8.52 19.96 -13.99
CA ARG A 64 7.19 19.33 -13.95
C ARG A 64 6.53 19.46 -12.58
N ARG A 65 7.30 19.28 -11.51
CA ARG A 65 6.85 19.53 -10.14
C ARG A 65 6.43 20.98 -9.94
N GLU A 66 7.22 21.93 -10.47
CA GLU A 66 6.92 23.34 -10.36
C GLU A 66 5.67 23.72 -11.17
N GLN A 67 5.50 23.20 -12.39
CA GLN A 67 4.29 23.39 -13.20
C GLN A 67 3.03 22.84 -12.51
N LEU A 68 3.12 21.66 -11.90
CA LEU A 68 2.00 21.09 -11.12
C LEU A 68 1.66 21.96 -9.90
N LYS A 69 2.68 22.49 -9.22
CA LYS A 69 2.49 23.41 -8.09
C LYS A 69 1.87 24.74 -8.52
N LYS A 70 2.38 25.36 -9.59
CA LYS A 70 1.92 26.64 -10.15
C LYS A 70 0.47 26.57 -10.65
N SER A 71 0.11 25.49 -11.34
CA SER A 71 -1.26 25.30 -11.85
C SER A 71 -2.31 25.11 -10.74
N GLY A 72 -1.89 24.70 -9.54
CA GLY A 72 -2.81 24.39 -8.44
C GLY A 72 -3.67 23.15 -8.65
N LEU A 73 -3.44 22.39 -9.74
CA LEU A 73 -4.24 21.23 -10.12
C LEU A 73 -4.26 20.16 -9.01
N GLY A 74 -3.13 19.92 -8.35
CA GLY A 74 -3.03 18.92 -7.28
C GLY A 74 -4.02 19.15 -6.13
N LYS A 75 -4.36 20.42 -5.83
CA LYS A 75 -5.36 20.76 -4.78
C LYS A 75 -6.77 20.37 -5.22
N VAL A 76 -7.12 20.62 -6.47
CA VAL A 76 -8.44 20.27 -7.03
C VAL A 76 -8.59 18.75 -7.11
N ILE A 77 -7.56 18.03 -7.54
CA ILE A 77 -7.59 16.56 -7.58
C ILE A 77 -7.72 15.96 -6.17
N MET A 78 -7.01 16.53 -5.17
CA MET A 78 -7.18 16.17 -3.76
C MET A 78 -8.62 16.40 -3.28
N PHE A 79 -9.23 17.52 -3.64
CA PHE A 79 -10.64 17.80 -3.31
C PHE A 79 -11.58 16.75 -3.93
N LEU A 80 -11.46 16.46 -5.23
CA LEU A 80 -12.27 15.44 -5.91
C LEU A 80 -12.11 14.04 -5.30
N SER A 81 -10.90 13.70 -4.83
CA SER A 81 -10.63 12.41 -4.17
C SER A 81 -11.42 12.21 -2.87
N LYS A 82 -11.85 13.31 -2.22
CA LYS A 82 -12.56 13.34 -0.93
C LYS A 82 -14.02 13.75 -1.04
N SER A 83 -14.45 14.36 -2.15
CA SER A 83 -15.81 14.87 -2.32
C SER A 83 -16.86 13.77 -2.36
N ASP A 84 -17.95 13.89 -1.60
CA ASP A 84 -19.02 12.88 -1.61
C ASP A 84 -19.82 12.85 -2.92
N GLU A 85 -19.88 13.97 -3.65
CA GLU A 85 -20.57 14.14 -4.94
C GLU A 85 -19.83 13.51 -6.14
N GLU A 86 -18.66 12.92 -5.90
CA GLU A 86 -17.86 12.26 -6.94
C GLU A 86 -18.19 10.77 -7.07
N THR A 87 -18.11 10.25 -8.30
CA THR A 87 -18.34 8.82 -8.53
C THR A 87 -17.21 7.97 -7.95
N THR A 88 -17.49 6.74 -7.52
CA THR A 88 -16.48 5.82 -6.96
C THR A 88 -15.31 5.58 -7.91
N SER A 89 -15.58 5.48 -9.22
CA SER A 89 -14.55 5.30 -10.24
C SER A 89 -13.63 6.52 -10.34
N ASN A 90 -14.20 7.73 -10.41
CA ASN A 90 -13.42 8.96 -10.47
C ASN A 90 -12.65 9.21 -9.16
N LYS A 91 -13.24 8.93 -7.99
CA LYS A 91 -12.55 8.99 -6.69
C LYS A 91 -11.28 8.14 -6.68
N LYS A 92 -11.37 6.93 -7.25
CA LYS A 92 -10.21 6.02 -7.36
C LYS A 92 -9.12 6.66 -8.23
N LEU A 93 -9.46 7.14 -9.42
CA LEU A 93 -8.50 7.80 -10.31
C LEU A 93 -7.86 9.03 -9.64
N ALA A 94 -8.66 9.85 -8.96
CA ALA A 94 -8.17 11.02 -8.25
C ALA A 94 -7.22 10.65 -7.10
N ARG A 95 -7.54 9.61 -6.31
CA ARG A 95 -6.64 9.08 -5.26
C ARG A 95 -5.33 8.58 -5.84
N ASP A 96 -5.40 7.80 -6.93
CA ASP A 96 -4.21 7.26 -7.59
C ASP A 96 -3.30 8.39 -8.10
N LEU A 97 -3.87 9.47 -8.65
CA LEU A 97 -3.13 10.67 -9.06
C LEU A 97 -2.51 11.42 -7.89
N VAL A 98 -3.26 11.63 -6.80
CA VAL A 98 -2.74 12.24 -5.56
C VAL A 98 -1.54 11.46 -5.04
N ASP A 99 -1.68 10.13 -4.95
CA ASP A 99 -0.61 9.23 -4.52
C ASP A 99 0.59 9.35 -5.44
N LYS A 100 0.40 9.21 -6.75
CA LYS A 100 1.47 9.28 -7.76
C LYS A 100 2.27 10.58 -7.64
N TRP A 101 1.60 11.72 -7.49
CA TRP A 101 2.28 13.01 -7.48
C TRP A 101 2.84 13.41 -6.11
N SER A 102 2.23 12.95 -5.02
CA SER A 102 2.70 13.29 -3.66
C SER A 102 3.86 12.39 -3.20
N ARG A 103 3.96 11.15 -3.71
CA ARG A 103 4.99 10.17 -3.30
C ARG A 103 6.42 10.68 -3.43
N PRO A 104 6.88 11.18 -4.60
CA PRO A 104 8.20 11.80 -4.76
C PRO A 104 8.49 12.92 -3.76
N ILE A 105 7.47 13.73 -3.46
CA ILE A 105 7.59 14.92 -2.62
C ILE A 105 7.80 14.52 -1.16
N PHE A 106 7.10 13.48 -0.69
CA PHE A 106 7.15 13.02 0.69
C PHE A 106 8.05 11.80 0.93
N GLN A 107 8.81 11.36 -0.09
CA GLN A 107 9.64 10.14 -0.04
C GLN A 107 8.86 8.89 0.42
N LYS A 108 7.57 8.80 0.08
CA LYS A 108 6.71 7.68 0.49
C LYS A 108 6.94 6.48 -0.40
N SER A 109 7.57 5.44 0.14
CA SER A 109 7.86 4.21 -0.58
C SER A 109 6.60 3.48 -1.06
N THR A 110 6.70 2.82 -2.22
CA THR A 110 5.69 1.87 -2.75
C THR A 110 5.99 0.43 -2.35
N ARG A 111 7.10 0.18 -1.63
CA ARG A 111 7.44 -1.16 -1.16
C ARG A 111 6.51 -1.56 -0.02
N PHE A 112 5.97 -2.77 -0.13
CA PHE A 112 5.13 -3.36 0.91
C PHE A 112 5.83 -3.43 2.28
N GLU A 113 7.15 -3.61 2.29
CA GLU A 113 7.97 -3.63 3.51
C GLU A 113 7.96 -2.28 4.24
N ASP A 114 8.00 -1.17 3.51
CA ASP A 114 8.03 0.18 4.10
C ASP A 114 6.64 0.64 4.57
N MET A 115 5.57 0.15 3.93
CA MET A 115 4.20 0.42 4.39
C MET A 115 3.89 -0.20 5.76
N ARG A 116 4.46 -1.38 6.05
CA ARG A 116 4.27 -2.06 7.35
C ARG A 116 4.94 -1.30 8.49
N ASN A 117 6.11 -0.71 8.24
CA ASN A 117 6.85 0.05 9.24
C ASN A 117 6.15 1.37 9.61
N PHE A 118 5.47 2.01 8.65
CA PHE A 118 4.74 3.26 8.92
C PHE A 118 3.56 3.07 9.89
N ASP A 119 2.93 1.89 9.90
CA ASP A 119 1.85 1.55 10.85
C ASP A 119 2.42 1.21 12.25
N GLU A 120 3.66 0.72 12.32
CA GLU A 120 4.39 0.43 13.57
C GLU A 120 4.94 1.71 14.21
N GLU A 121 5.38 2.68 13.40
CA GLU A 121 5.91 3.99 13.85
C GLU A 121 4.79 4.99 14.21
N ARG A 122 3.54 4.69 13.85
CA ARG A 122 2.38 5.38 14.40
C ARG A 122 2.14 4.91 15.83
N THR A 123 3.09 5.20 16.72
CA THR A 123 2.92 5.17 18.17
C THR A 123 1.58 5.83 18.45
N PRO A 124 0.58 5.12 19.00
CA PRO A 124 -0.68 5.75 19.32
C PRO A 124 -0.36 6.89 20.28
N TYR A 125 -0.58 8.13 19.85
CA TYR A 125 -0.62 9.27 20.76
C TYR A 125 -1.64 8.92 21.84
N ARG A 126 -1.10 8.44 22.95
CA ARG A 126 -1.81 7.99 24.14
C ARG A 126 -2.67 9.17 24.57
N ARG A 127 -3.98 9.12 24.35
CA ARG A 127 -4.89 10.00 25.08
C ARG A 127 -4.58 9.77 26.56
N PRO A 128 -4.16 10.79 27.33
CA PRO A 128 -4.08 10.61 28.77
C PRO A 128 -5.49 10.20 29.25
N PRO A 129 -5.61 9.16 30.09
CA PRO A 129 -6.91 8.74 30.60
C PRO A 129 -7.53 9.91 31.37
N PRO A 130 -8.86 10.13 31.26
CA PRO A 130 -9.53 11.13 32.07
C PRO A 130 -9.27 10.83 33.54
N LYS A 131 -8.79 11.85 34.27
CA LYS A 131 -8.50 11.78 35.71
C LYS A 131 -9.76 11.31 36.43
N LYS A 132 -9.73 10.10 37.00
CA LYS A 132 -10.72 9.67 38.00
C LYS A 132 -10.54 10.53 39.26
N PRO A 133 -11.63 10.94 39.94
CA PRO A 133 -11.52 11.73 41.17
C PRO A 133 -10.80 10.94 42.27
N VAL A 134 -9.89 11.62 42.95
CA VAL A 134 -9.02 11.12 44.01
C VAL A 134 -9.86 10.69 45.21
N ALA A 135 -9.94 9.39 45.47
CA ALA A 135 -10.21 8.87 46.80
C ALA A 135 -8.85 8.60 47.49
N LYS A 136 -8.69 9.17 48.68
CA LYS A 136 -7.45 9.19 49.47
C LYS A 136 -6.94 7.77 49.80
N PRO A 137 -5.64 7.47 49.67
CA PRO A 137 -5.05 6.27 50.27
C PRO A 137 -4.74 6.55 51.75
N VAL A 138 -5.28 5.71 52.64
CA VAL A 138 -4.76 5.54 54.01
C VAL A 138 -3.63 4.52 53.89
N GLY A 139 -2.44 4.92 54.34
CA GLY A 139 -1.21 4.15 54.21
C GLY A 139 -1.16 2.90 55.08
N LEU A 140 -0.30 1.97 54.69
CA LEU A 140 0.41 1.09 55.61
C LEU A 140 1.68 0.58 54.94
N ASP A 141 2.73 0.63 55.76
CA ASP A 141 4.15 0.47 55.47
C ASP A 141 4.59 -0.93 55.05
N SER A 142 5.69 -0.93 54.28
CA SER A 142 6.88 -1.80 54.34
C SER A 142 6.73 -3.28 54.72
N ARG A 143 7.25 -4.17 53.85
CA ARG A 143 8.51 -4.92 54.07
C ARG A 143 8.82 -5.90 52.94
N ASP A 144 10.09 -5.91 52.54
CA ASP A 144 10.74 -7.00 51.81
C ASP A 144 10.66 -8.28 52.64
N ASP A 145 10.32 -9.42 52.03
CA ASP A 145 11.01 -10.69 52.31
C ASP A 145 10.64 -11.81 51.32
N ASP A 146 11.58 -12.72 51.27
CA ASP A 146 11.84 -13.80 50.34
C ASP A 146 10.81 -14.98 50.39
N LEU A 147 10.85 -15.78 49.34
CA LEU A 147 10.26 -17.11 49.09
C LEU A 147 9.71 -17.91 50.30
N ASP A 148 8.47 -18.43 50.23
CA ASP A 148 8.24 -19.90 50.25
C ASP A 148 6.82 -20.33 49.83
N LEU A 149 6.77 -21.50 49.19
CA LEU A 149 5.62 -22.24 48.71
C LEU A 149 4.96 -23.02 49.88
N ASP A 150 3.68 -23.36 49.73
CA ASP A 150 2.84 -24.17 50.64
C ASP A 150 2.24 -23.50 51.87
N GLN A 151 1.00 -23.03 51.73
CA GLN A 151 -0.03 -23.18 52.78
C GLN A 151 -1.45 -23.00 52.21
N LEU A 152 -2.17 -24.12 52.10
CA LEU A 152 -3.63 -24.17 52.02
C LEU A 152 -4.25 -23.27 53.10
N PRO A 153 -5.25 -22.42 52.80
CA PRO A 153 -6.00 -21.77 53.85
C PRO A 153 -6.83 -22.84 54.59
N GLN A 154 -6.43 -23.15 55.81
CA GLN A 154 -7.30 -23.79 56.80
C GLN A 154 -8.59 -22.95 56.91
N GLU A 155 -9.75 -23.61 56.81
CA GLU A 155 -11.03 -23.00 57.14
C GLU A 155 -11.04 -22.51 58.59
N PRO A 156 -11.50 -21.28 58.88
CA PRO A 156 -11.71 -20.84 60.25
C PRO A 156 -13.02 -21.44 60.80
N LYS A 157 -12.93 -22.09 61.97
CA LYS A 157 -14.07 -22.62 62.72
C LYS A 157 -15.07 -21.51 63.11
N PRO A 158 -16.40 -21.78 63.11
CA PRO A 158 -17.41 -20.80 63.47
C PRO A 158 -17.71 -20.86 64.98
N ALA A 159 -17.51 -19.77 65.71
CA ALA A 159 -17.97 -19.67 67.10
C ALA A 159 -18.18 -18.23 67.57
N GLN A 160 -19.09 -17.48 66.93
CA GLN A 160 -19.77 -16.33 67.57
C GLN A 160 -21.23 -16.23 67.06
N PRO A 161 -22.23 -15.99 67.93
CA PRO A 161 -23.62 -15.85 67.53
C PRO A 161 -23.80 -14.49 66.85
N GLY A 162 -23.78 -14.47 65.52
CA GLY A 162 -23.90 -13.25 64.72
C GLY A 162 -23.21 -13.32 63.34
N PHE A 163 -22.33 -14.31 63.11
CA PHE A 163 -21.68 -14.49 61.82
C PHE A 163 -22.67 -14.99 60.76
N ARG A 164 -23.22 -14.06 59.96
CA ARG A 164 -23.84 -14.38 58.68
C ARG A 164 -22.74 -14.47 57.64
N GLN A 165 -22.52 -15.66 57.09
CA GLN A 165 -21.57 -15.88 56.00
C GLN A 165 -22.10 -15.17 54.76
N LEU A 166 -21.59 -13.96 54.50
CA LEU A 166 -21.92 -13.20 53.30
C LEU A 166 -21.29 -13.92 52.12
N THR A 167 -22.11 -14.42 51.20
CA THR A 167 -21.66 -14.92 49.91
C THR A 167 -21.12 -13.73 49.11
N VAL A 168 -19.79 -13.64 48.99
CA VAL A 168 -19.15 -12.60 48.16
C VAL A 168 -19.33 -12.97 46.70
N ARG A 169 -20.01 -12.10 45.94
CA ARG A 169 -20.20 -12.25 44.50
C ARG A 169 -18.87 -11.92 43.80
N PRO A 170 -18.30 -12.80 42.97
CA PRO A 170 -17.11 -12.46 42.20
C PRO A 170 -17.42 -11.34 41.21
N GLU A 171 -16.60 -10.30 41.21
CA GLU A 171 -16.71 -9.18 40.27
C GLU A 171 -16.11 -9.56 38.91
N ALA A 172 -16.74 -9.07 37.84
CA ALA A 172 -16.27 -9.33 36.47
C ALA A 172 -14.94 -8.61 36.23
N ILE A 173 -13.91 -9.36 35.84
CA ILE A 173 -12.62 -8.80 35.46
C ILE A 173 -12.78 -7.98 34.18
N ALA A 174 -12.21 -6.77 34.16
CA ALA A 174 -12.20 -5.92 32.97
C ALA A 174 -11.37 -6.57 31.85
N MET A 175 -11.94 -6.68 30.65
CA MET A 175 -11.32 -7.28 29.46
C MET A 175 -10.36 -6.31 28.75
N ASP A 176 -9.74 -5.40 29.50
CA ASP A 176 -8.84 -4.37 28.99
C ASP A 176 -7.42 -4.91 28.97
N PHE A 177 -7.05 -5.56 27.86
CA PHE A 177 -5.69 -6.06 27.66
C PHE A 177 -4.74 -4.92 27.32
N VAL A 178 -3.89 -4.54 28.28
CA VAL A 178 -2.84 -3.51 28.10
C VAL A 178 -1.57 -4.08 27.45
N VAL A 179 -1.35 -5.39 27.60
CA VAL A 179 -0.14 -6.08 27.16
C VAL A 179 -0.43 -6.86 25.89
N ARG A 180 0.21 -6.47 24.78
CA ARG A 180 0.14 -7.21 23.52
C ARG A 180 0.98 -8.49 23.64
N PRO A 181 0.44 -9.66 23.26
CA PRO A 181 1.22 -10.90 23.28
C PRO A 181 2.41 -10.80 22.33
N GLN A 182 3.57 -11.26 22.82
CA GLN A 182 4.80 -11.29 22.02
C GLN A 182 4.71 -12.39 20.96
N SER A 183 5.13 -12.06 19.73
CA SER A 183 5.27 -13.02 18.63
C SER A 183 6.36 -14.03 18.95
N LYS A 184 6.08 -15.32 18.79
CA LYS A 184 7.09 -16.40 18.87
C LYS A 184 7.84 -16.63 17.54
N ILE A 185 7.57 -15.82 16.53
CA ILE A 185 8.11 -15.99 15.18
C ILE A 185 9.23 -14.97 14.97
N ASP A 186 10.42 -15.46 14.66
CA ASP A 186 11.58 -14.64 14.30
C ASP A 186 11.41 -14.11 12.85
N PRO A 187 11.39 -12.79 12.63
CA PRO A 187 11.25 -12.20 11.30
C PRO A 187 12.39 -12.56 10.35
N ASP A 188 13.60 -12.82 10.85
CA ASP A 188 14.76 -13.14 10.01
C ASP A 188 14.72 -14.59 9.50
N GLU A 189 14.14 -15.51 10.27
CA GLU A 189 13.92 -16.90 9.85
C GLU A 189 12.90 -16.97 8.70
N VAL A 190 11.81 -16.22 8.80
CA VAL A 190 10.79 -16.10 7.73
C VAL A 190 11.40 -15.55 6.44
N ARG A 191 12.27 -14.53 6.57
CA ARG A 191 12.98 -13.91 5.45
C ARG A 191 13.98 -14.88 4.81
N ALA A 192 14.70 -15.68 5.59
CA ALA A 192 15.62 -16.69 5.09
C ALA A 192 14.89 -17.77 4.28
N ARG A 193 13.77 -18.28 4.80
CA ARG A 193 12.94 -19.30 4.13
C ARG A 193 12.35 -18.81 2.80
N ALA A 194 11.89 -17.56 2.75
CA ALA A 194 11.34 -16.97 1.52
C ALA A 194 12.39 -16.77 0.42
N LYS A 195 13.64 -16.47 0.80
CA LYS A 195 14.76 -16.32 -0.15
C LYS A 195 15.21 -17.66 -0.74
N GLN A 196 15.26 -18.72 0.07
CA GLN A 196 15.63 -20.07 -0.41
C GLN A 196 14.66 -20.60 -1.47
N LEU A 197 13.34 -20.47 -1.26
CA LEU A 197 12.32 -20.99 -2.18
C LEU A 197 12.35 -20.33 -3.58
N LYS A 198 12.67 -19.04 -3.69
CA LYS A 198 12.71 -18.34 -4.98
C LYS A 198 13.97 -18.62 -5.80
N GLN A 199 15.08 -18.95 -5.14
CA GLN A 199 16.36 -19.13 -5.81
C GLN A 199 16.51 -20.52 -6.43
N ASP A 200 15.94 -21.55 -5.80
CA ASP A 200 16.15 -22.94 -6.24
C ASP A 200 15.38 -23.30 -7.51
N GLU A 201 14.08 -23.04 -7.59
CA GLU A 201 13.29 -23.50 -8.73
C GLU A 201 13.67 -22.83 -10.06
N ARG A 202 13.93 -21.51 -10.04
CA ARG A 202 14.23 -20.75 -11.26
C ARG A 202 15.65 -21.04 -11.75
N ARG A 203 16.61 -21.20 -10.84
CA ARG A 203 18.01 -21.49 -11.17
C ARG A 203 18.18 -22.93 -11.67
N MET A 204 17.50 -23.89 -11.06
CA MET A 204 17.47 -25.28 -11.52
C MET A 204 16.91 -25.41 -12.95
N LYS A 205 15.78 -24.74 -13.25
CA LYS A 205 15.19 -24.73 -14.59
C LYS A 205 16.13 -24.12 -15.63
N MET A 206 16.82 -23.04 -15.29
CA MET A 206 17.78 -22.37 -16.19
C MET A 206 19.01 -23.22 -16.47
N ASN A 207 19.59 -23.85 -15.44
CA ASN A 207 20.73 -24.76 -15.57
C ASN A 207 20.40 -25.99 -16.43
N LYS A 208 19.20 -26.58 -16.26
CA LYS A 208 18.73 -27.69 -17.10
C LYS A 208 18.60 -27.29 -18.57
N LYS A 209 18.11 -26.08 -18.85
CA LYS A 209 18.00 -25.55 -20.22
C LYS A 209 19.37 -25.30 -20.85
N LEU A 210 20.35 -24.83 -20.06
CA LEU A 210 21.72 -24.62 -20.52
C LEU A 210 22.43 -25.94 -20.87
N GLN A 211 22.22 -27.00 -20.08
CA GLN A 211 22.76 -28.33 -20.39
C GLN A 211 22.19 -28.92 -21.69
N GLN A 212 20.89 -28.71 -21.97
CA GLN A 212 20.26 -29.14 -23.22
C GLN A 212 20.81 -28.41 -24.46
N LEU A 213 21.23 -27.16 -24.30
CA LEU A 213 21.84 -26.36 -25.38
C LEU A 213 23.30 -26.72 -25.62
N LYS A 214 24.03 -27.19 -24.59
CA LYS A 214 25.42 -27.64 -24.70
C LYS A 214 25.57 -29.05 -25.29
N ALA A 215 24.48 -29.82 -25.40
CA ALA A 215 24.52 -31.12 -26.06
C ALA A 215 24.77 -30.94 -27.57
N PRO A 216 25.88 -31.46 -28.13
CA PRO A 216 26.21 -31.27 -29.53
C PRO A 216 25.18 -32.00 -30.41
N LYS A 217 24.32 -31.24 -31.08
CA LYS A 217 23.40 -31.78 -32.09
C LYS A 217 24.24 -32.22 -33.29
N LYS A 218 24.60 -33.50 -33.37
CA LYS A 218 25.16 -34.14 -34.57
C LYS A 218 24.10 -34.21 -35.67
N LYS A 219 23.70 -33.07 -36.24
CA LYS A 219 22.98 -33.05 -37.52
C LYS A 219 24.04 -33.15 -38.61
N LYS A 220 24.08 -34.29 -39.32
CA LYS A 220 24.85 -34.42 -40.56
C LYS A 220 24.20 -33.50 -41.59
N LEU A 221 24.70 -32.28 -41.73
CA LEU A 221 24.39 -31.40 -42.86
C LEU A 221 25.12 -31.97 -44.08
N GLN A 222 24.53 -32.96 -44.75
CA GLN A 222 24.97 -33.33 -46.09
C GLN A 222 24.30 -32.39 -47.08
N ALA A 223 25.12 -31.70 -47.89
CA ALA A 223 24.64 -30.90 -49.00
C ALA A 223 24.02 -31.82 -50.07
N THR A 224 22.77 -31.56 -50.45
CA THR A 224 22.13 -32.20 -51.61
C THR A 224 22.87 -31.79 -52.87
N LYS A 225 23.45 -32.77 -53.58
CA LYS A 225 24.09 -32.55 -54.89
C LYS A 225 23.00 -32.16 -55.90
N ILE A 226 23.12 -30.97 -56.46
CA ILE A 226 22.21 -30.45 -57.49
C ILE A 226 22.48 -31.23 -58.79
N SER A 227 21.44 -31.82 -59.38
CA SER A 227 21.52 -32.59 -60.63
C SER A 227 21.50 -31.65 -61.84
N VAL A 228 22.46 -31.80 -62.75
CA VAL A 228 22.60 -30.97 -63.97
C VAL A 228 21.47 -31.22 -64.98
N GLU A 229 20.79 -32.37 -64.91
CA GLU A 229 19.64 -32.69 -65.78
C GLU A 229 18.30 -32.09 -65.30
N GLY A 230 18.30 -31.29 -64.22
CA GLY A 230 17.07 -30.63 -63.72
C GLY A 230 16.05 -31.55 -63.01
N ARG A 231 16.37 -32.83 -62.80
CA ARG A 231 15.50 -33.75 -62.07
C ARG A 231 15.53 -33.42 -60.57
N GLY A 232 14.42 -32.93 -60.05
CA GLY A 232 14.24 -32.54 -58.63
C GLY A 232 14.05 -31.04 -58.38
N MET A 233 14.02 -30.19 -59.42
CA MET A 233 13.60 -28.81 -59.25
C MET A 233 12.09 -28.74 -59.04
N VAL A 234 11.68 -28.24 -57.88
CA VAL A 234 10.28 -27.95 -57.55
C VAL A 234 9.79 -26.85 -58.48
N LYS A 235 8.87 -27.18 -59.39
CA LYS A 235 8.19 -26.20 -60.25
C LYS A 235 7.07 -25.56 -59.44
N TYR A 236 7.17 -24.26 -59.24
CA TYR A 236 6.08 -23.45 -58.71
C TYR A 236 5.17 -23.07 -59.88
N PHE A 237 3.91 -23.49 -59.81
CA PHE A 237 2.81 -22.94 -60.59
C PHE A 237 1.96 -22.08 -59.66
#